data_AF-E4ZUZ9-F1
#
_entry.id   AF-E4ZUZ9-F1
#
_cell.length_a   1.000
_cell.length_b   1.000
_cell.length_c   1.000
_cell.angle_alpha   90.00
_cell.angle_beta   90.00
_cell.angle_gamma   90.00
#
_symmetry.space_group_name_H-M   'P 1'
#
loop_
_entity.id
_entity.type
_entity.pdbx_description
1 polymer ?
#
loop_
_entity_poly.entity_id
_entity_poly.type
_entity_poly.pdbx_seq_one_letter_code
_entity_poly.pdbx_strand_id
1 'polypeptide(L)'
;MIRSGGDLHTGADGVTATSANFSCTDKIVNSPVSNDFPGSKTAFILPFARSTSIALSSDPRHNLRADPAYIAKLFASAFKRATSSRVLSLFSIPVVAASSYNQRISPTAGLSAANLTAKPKVDTRRMHSKLVIIGSGPAGHTAAIYAARADLQPVLYEGFMALGIAAGGQLTTTDEVENFPGFTKIGGGKLMEQMREQSEACGTEIISQTVAKVDLKSRPFKYWLHPMGDDEEIEEEEHTADALIIATGAKARRLNLPGEEKYWGNGVSACAVCDGSLPMFRDQPLVVIGGGDSAVEEALYLTKKAKKVTVLVRRDQLRASRTNARRLTTHPKVQVMFNTSASEIKGEEKKNGLMTHLVVKNNVTKEETVLEAKGLFYAVGHDPATELFKGQLDMDEDGYLITKPGEGLTSVEGVFAAGDVQDKRYRQAITSAGSGCIAALEAEKWLAERDSGVDNELETENQAEKSQTNGVVPEYRSNPLL
;
A
#
# COMPACT_ATOMS: atom_id res chain seq x y z
N MET A 1 19.90 43.89 56.69
CA MET A 1 20.37 43.85 58.09
C MET A 1 20.25 42.43 58.60
N ILE A 2 21.18 41.97 59.47
CA ILE A 2 20.96 41.01 60.59
C ILE A 2 20.31 39.64 60.23
N ARG A 3 20.94 38.46 60.44
CA ARG A 3 22.26 38.12 61.02
C ARG A 3 22.65 36.64 60.74
N SER A 4 23.97 36.37 60.66
CA SER A 4 24.76 35.17 61.11
C SER A 4 24.19 33.73 61.07
N GLY A 5 24.98 32.68 60.81
CA GLY A 5 26.43 32.59 60.51
C GLY A 5 27.22 31.60 61.40
N GLY A 6 28.36 31.10 60.90
CA GLY A 6 29.29 30.16 61.57
C GLY A 6 28.98 28.67 61.31
N ASP A 7 29.92 27.72 61.26
CA ASP A 7 31.40 27.75 61.30
C ASP A 7 31.93 26.51 60.52
N LEU A 8 32.99 26.50 59.69
CA LEU A 8 34.43 26.88 59.79
C LEU A 8 35.37 25.71 60.17
N HIS A 9 36.29 25.41 59.23
CA HIS A 9 37.60 24.71 59.27
C HIS A 9 37.72 23.59 58.20
N THR A 10 38.42 23.80 57.07
CA THR A 10 39.88 24.00 56.84
C THR A 10 40.75 22.77 57.14
N GLY A 11 41.25 22.14 56.09
CA GLY A 11 42.36 21.20 56.10
C GLY A 11 42.90 21.09 54.67
N ALA A 12 44.17 21.42 54.46
CA ALA A 12 44.84 21.31 53.17
C ALA A 12 45.87 20.19 53.22
N ASP A 13 46.08 19.51 52.10
CA ASP A 13 47.40 19.22 51.54
C ASP A 13 47.21 18.58 50.16
N GLY A 14 48.23 18.67 49.30
CA GLY A 14 48.16 18.16 47.93
C GLY A 14 49.45 17.48 47.49
N VAL A 15 49.31 16.47 46.62
CA VAL A 15 50.41 15.89 45.84
C VAL A 15 49.92 15.59 44.42
N THR A 16 50.77 15.85 43.43
CA THR A 16 50.49 15.64 42.00
C THR A 16 51.22 14.43 41.44
N ALA A 17 50.54 13.63 40.60
CA ALA A 17 51.12 12.62 39.69
C ALA A 17 51.87 11.44 40.39
N THR A 18 52.27 10.34 39.73
CA THR A 18 52.38 10.02 38.30
C THR A 18 52.13 8.51 38.01
N SER A 19 52.08 8.15 36.74
CA SER A 19 51.90 6.82 36.12
C SER A 19 52.69 5.60 36.67
N ALA A 20 52.03 4.43 36.65
CA ALA A 20 52.59 3.12 36.28
C ALA A 20 51.45 2.25 35.70
N ASN A 21 51.47 1.78 34.44
CA ASN A 21 52.26 0.67 33.86
C ASN A 21 51.94 -0.73 34.44
N PHE A 22 51.36 -1.61 33.60
CA PHE A 22 51.36 -3.06 33.83
C PHE A 22 51.41 -3.90 32.55
N SER A 23 52.28 -4.91 32.60
CA SER A 23 52.52 -6.04 31.68
C SER A 23 53.28 -7.13 32.50
N CYS A 24 53.62 -8.35 32.08
CA CYS A 24 53.71 -9.10 30.81
C CYS A 24 53.17 -10.54 31.08
N THR A 25 52.87 -11.46 30.14
CA THR A 25 52.95 -11.53 28.65
C THR A 25 52.03 -12.68 28.18
N ASP A 26 51.98 -12.90 26.86
CA ASP A 26 51.76 -14.18 26.15
C ASP A 26 51.38 -15.46 26.93
N LYS A 27 50.40 -16.20 26.39
CA LYS A 27 50.58 -17.65 26.18
C LYS A 27 49.76 -18.20 25.03
N ILE A 28 50.46 -18.57 23.96
CA ILE A 28 49.94 -19.38 22.85
C ILE A 28 49.78 -20.83 23.35
N VAL A 29 48.69 -21.50 22.95
CA VAL A 29 48.53 -22.95 23.12
C VAL A 29 48.30 -23.58 21.74
N ASN A 30 49.33 -24.24 21.22
CA ASN A 30 49.24 -25.14 20.08
C ASN A 30 49.11 -26.58 20.58
N SER A 31 48.23 -27.36 19.98
CA SER A 31 48.40 -28.82 19.86
C SER A 31 47.66 -29.35 18.61
N PRO A 32 48.20 -30.33 17.87
CA PRO A 32 47.75 -30.64 16.51
C PRO A 32 46.86 -31.90 16.43
N VAL A 33 46.20 -32.06 15.28
CA VAL A 33 45.77 -33.37 14.74
C VAL A 33 46.20 -33.43 13.27
N SER A 34 46.74 -34.57 12.84
CA SER A 34 47.34 -34.78 11.52
C SER A 34 46.35 -35.33 10.48
N ASN A 35 46.69 -35.17 9.20
CA ASN A 35 46.11 -35.96 8.13
C ASN A 35 46.49 -37.44 8.29
N ASP A 36 45.61 -38.35 7.87
CA ASP A 36 46.01 -39.55 7.12
C ASP A 36 44.85 -40.09 6.26
N PHE A 37 45.18 -40.77 5.16
CA PHE A 37 44.25 -41.36 4.19
C PHE A 37 44.17 -42.89 4.40
N PRO A 38 43.01 -43.55 4.20
CA PRO A 38 42.55 -43.92 2.84
C PRO A 38 41.04 -43.68 2.61
N GLY A 39 40.48 -43.76 1.40
CA GLY A 39 41.03 -44.27 0.14
C GLY A 39 40.18 -45.42 -0.43
N SER A 40 39.00 -45.09 -0.97
CA SER A 40 38.14 -46.04 -1.71
C SER A 40 37.40 -45.32 -2.85
N LYS A 41 37.06 -46.06 -3.92
CA LYS A 41 36.48 -45.51 -5.16
C LYS A 41 35.10 -46.12 -5.42
N THR A 42 34.08 -45.28 -5.58
CA THR A 42 32.89 -45.63 -6.37
C THR A 42 32.40 -44.40 -7.13
N ALA A 43 32.53 -44.42 -8.45
CA ALA A 43 31.93 -43.40 -9.33
C ALA A 43 30.73 -44.03 -10.04
N PHE A 44 29.55 -43.40 -9.94
CA PHE A 44 28.40 -43.78 -10.75
C PHE A 44 28.30 -42.87 -11.97
N ILE A 45 28.26 -43.48 -13.15
CA ILE A 45 28.20 -42.81 -14.45
C ILE A 45 26.81 -43.04 -15.04
N LEU A 46 26.07 -41.97 -15.30
CA LEU A 46 24.95 -41.96 -16.25
C LEU A 46 25.04 -40.71 -17.16
N PRO A 47 24.50 -40.75 -18.39
CA PRO A 47 25.22 -40.18 -19.52
C PRO A 47 24.69 -38.84 -20.06
N PHE A 48 25.53 -38.24 -20.92
CA PHE A 48 25.18 -37.13 -21.81
C PHE A 48 23.93 -37.41 -22.65
N ALA A 49 23.04 -36.42 -22.75
CA ALA A 49 22.17 -36.21 -23.91
C ALA A 49 22.58 -34.91 -24.60
N ARG A 50 22.81 -34.95 -25.93
CA ARG A 50 23.12 -33.76 -26.73
C ARG A 50 21.83 -33.05 -27.15
N SER A 51 21.83 -31.73 -27.11
CA SER A 51 20.97 -30.89 -27.95
C SER A 51 21.82 -29.83 -28.64
N THR A 52 21.47 -29.44 -29.86
CA THR A 52 22.35 -28.72 -30.79
C THR A 52 22.17 -27.21 -30.73
N SER A 53 23.20 -26.48 -30.31
CA SER A 53 23.31 -25.05 -30.56
C SER A 53 23.71 -24.78 -32.01
N ILE A 54 22.88 -24.04 -32.75
CA ILE A 54 23.28 -23.49 -34.06
C ILE A 54 23.96 -22.15 -33.81
N ALA A 55 25.26 -22.06 -34.13
CA ALA A 55 25.98 -20.80 -34.21
C ALA A 55 26.08 -20.37 -35.69
N LEU A 56 25.88 -19.09 -35.97
CA LEU A 56 26.17 -18.47 -37.26
C LEU A 56 27.13 -17.29 -37.08
N SER A 57 28.04 -17.13 -38.04
CA SER A 57 29.24 -16.31 -37.90
C SER A 57 29.02 -14.83 -38.23
N SER A 58 29.81 -13.98 -37.57
CA SER A 58 30.09 -12.61 -37.99
C SER A 58 31.20 -12.54 -39.05
N ASP A 59 31.05 -11.68 -40.05
CA ASP A 59 32.12 -10.78 -40.57
C ASP A 59 31.46 -9.60 -41.33
N PRO A 60 32.00 -8.36 -41.32
CA PRO A 60 31.33 -7.21 -41.91
C PRO A 60 31.95 -6.72 -43.25
N ARG A 61 31.15 -6.06 -44.09
CA ARG A 61 31.56 -4.97 -45.02
C ARG A 61 30.37 -4.40 -45.81
N HIS A 62 29.95 -3.17 -45.51
CA HIS A 62 30.04 -2.01 -46.43
C HIS A 62 29.37 -0.76 -45.85
N ASN A 63 30.03 0.40 -46.02
CA ASN A 63 29.44 1.73 -45.80
C ASN A 63 28.81 2.26 -47.09
N LEU A 64 27.75 3.07 -46.98
CA LEU A 64 27.48 4.24 -47.82
C LEU A 64 26.44 5.16 -47.13
N ARG A 65 26.34 6.42 -47.56
CA ARG A 65 25.53 7.51 -46.96
C ARG A 65 24.77 8.28 -48.05
N ALA A 66 23.69 8.97 -47.65
CA ALA A 66 23.08 10.13 -48.32
C ALA A 66 22.39 9.88 -49.69
N ASP A 67 21.35 10.62 -50.12
CA ASP A 67 20.32 11.40 -49.39
C ASP A 67 18.99 11.40 -50.23
N PRO A 68 18.12 12.44 -50.41
CA PRO A 68 16.68 12.18 -50.31
C PRO A 68 15.80 12.52 -51.54
N ALA A 69 14.50 12.26 -51.38
CA ALA A 69 13.34 12.78 -52.11
C ALA A 69 13.09 12.33 -53.57
N TYR A 70 11.89 11.77 -53.81
CA TYR A 70 11.17 12.01 -55.08
C TYR A 70 9.63 11.94 -54.94
N ILE A 71 9.01 13.13 -54.96
CA ILE A 71 7.69 13.50 -55.51
C ILE A 71 6.45 12.63 -55.22
N ALA A 72 5.46 13.24 -54.54
CA ALA A 72 4.04 12.85 -54.54
C ALA A 72 3.20 13.71 -55.51
N LYS A 73 2.05 13.19 -55.99
CA LYS A 73 0.93 13.85 -56.75
C LYS A 73 -0.07 12.74 -57.18
N LEU A 74 -1.39 12.92 -57.44
CA LEU A 74 -2.32 14.07 -57.38
C LEU A 74 -3.79 13.52 -57.37
N PHE A 75 -4.61 13.75 -56.30
CA PHE A 75 -6.10 13.93 -56.30
C PHE A 75 -7.03 12.84 -56.96
N ALA A 76 -8.38 12.88 -56.92
CA ALA A 76 -9.35 13.21 -55.85
C ALA A 76 -10.79 12.73 -56.25
N SER A 77 -11.74 12.81 -55.30
CA SER A 77 -13.20 13.04 -55.47
C SER A 77 -14.12 12.08 -56.29
N ALA A 78 -14.94 11.33 -55.54
CA ALA A 78 -16.42 11.47 -55.45
C ALA A 78 -17.44 10.69 -56.36
N PHE A 79 -18.50 10.26 -55.66
CA PHE A 79 -19.94 10.12 -56.03
C PHE A 79 -20.51 8.87 -56.80
N LYS A 80 -21.31 8.09 -56.04
CA LYS A 80 -22.62 7.43 -56.34
C LYS A 80 -23.14 7.53 -57.80
N ARG A 81 -23.79 6.53 -58.45
CA ARG A 81 -24.79 5.53 -57.97
C ARG A 81 -25.27 4.61 -59.12
N ALA A 82 -25.75 3.39 -58.82
CA ALA A 82 -26.67 2.53 -59.64
C ALA A 82 -26.11 1.95 -60.98
N THR A 83 -26.66 0.90 -61.62
CA THR A 83 -27.88 0.06 -61.46
C THR A 83 -27.64 -1.43 -61.80
N SER A 84 -28.49 -2.35 -61.27
CA SER A 84 -28.77 -3.73 -61.77
C SER A 84 -27.65 -4.80 -61.64
N SER A 85 -27.87 -6.13 -61.63
CA SER A 85 -29.09 -6.97 -61.63
C SER A 85 -28.83 -8.39 -61.05
N ARG A 86 -29.76 -8.90 -60.22
CA ARG A 86 -30.17 -10.31 -59.94
C ARG A 86 -29.13 -11.46 -59.77
N VAL A 87 -29.32 -12.25 -58.70
CA VAL A 87 -29.62 -13.72 -58.68
C VAL A 87 -30.17 -14.07 -57.26
N LEU A 88 -30.79 -15.26 -57.05
CA LEU A 88 -31.66 -15.59 -55.89
C LEU A 88 -31.12 -16.65 -54.91
N SER A 89 -31.50 -16.56 -53.63
CA SER A 89 -32.10 -17.62 -52.76
C SER A 89 -32.47 -17.01 -51.38
N LEU A 90 -33.71 -17.12 -50.88
CA LEU A 90 -34.27 -18.17 -49.99
C LEU A 90 -33.49 -18.33 -48.67
N PHE A 91 -34.07 -18.25 -47.46
CA PHE A 91 -35.40 -18.72 -47.00
C PHE A 91 -36.26 -17.66 -46.27
N SER A 92 -37.51 -18.03 -45.91
CA SER A 92 -38.57 -17.14 -45.41
C SER A 92 -39.02 -17.42 -43.96
N ILE A 93 -39.58 -16.40 -43.30
CA ILE A 93 -40.28 -16.48 -42.01
C ILE A 93 -41.81 -16.44 -42.26
N PRO A 94 -42.64 -17.23 -41.55
CA PRO A 94 -44.10 -17.13 -41.64
C PRO A 94 -44.64 -15.97 -40.79
N VAL A 95 -45.59 -15.20 -41.34
CA VAL A 95 -46.44 -14.24 -40.61
C VAL A 95 -47.88 -14.69 -40.76
N VAL A 96 -48.62 -14.76 -39.66
CA VAL A 96 -50.07 -15.05 -39.66
C VAL A 96 -50.81 -13.80 -39.20
N ALA A 97 -51.73 -13.32 -40.03
CA ALA A 97 -52.67 -12.26 -39.67
C ALA A 97 -53.96 -12.85 -39.09
N ALA A 98 -54.58 -12.16 -38.13
CA ALA A 98 -55.87 -12.54 -37.55
C ALA A 98 -56.85 -11.36 -37.58
N SER A 99 -58.13 -11.65 -37.75
CA SER A 99 -59.19 -10.66 -37.95
C SER A 99 -59.47 -9.82 -36.71
N SER A 100 -59.85 -8.57 -36.92
CA SER A 100 -60.56 -7.78 -35.92
C SER A 100 -61.90 -8.42 -35.55
N TYR A 101 -62.24 -8.44 -34.27
CA TYR A 101 -63.61 -8.54 -33.76
C TYR A 101 -63.79 -7.55 -32.61
N ASN A 102 -64.98 -6.98 -32.44
CA ASN A 102 -65.17 -5.77 -31.64
C ASN A 102 -66.23 -5.99 -30.56
N GLN A 103 -65.83 -6.06 -29.30
CA GLN A 103 -66.73 -6.04 -28.14
C GLN A 103 -66.24 -5.00 -27.11
N ARG A 104 -67.17 -4.18 -26.63
CA ARG A 104 -66.94 -3.17 -25.60
C ARG A 104 -67.24 -3.75 -24.22
N ILE A 105 -66.27 -3.71 -23.32
CA ILE A 105 -66.49 -3.72 -21.87
C ILE A 105 -65.65 -2.58 -21.26
N SER A 106 -66.21 -1.88 -20.27
CA SER A 106 -65.67 -0.62 -19.75
C SER A 106 -64.43 -0.80 -18.87
N PRO A 107 -63.47 0.15 -18.87
CA PRO A 107 -62.37 0.17 -17.91
C PRO A 107 -62.81 0.80 -16.58
N THR A 108 -62.57 0.11 -15.47
CA THR A 108 -62.63 0.65 -14.10
C THR A 108 -61.39 0.21 -13.33
N ALA A 109 -60.85 1.12 -12.49
CA ALA A 109 -59.71 0.91 -11.59
C ALA A 109 -58.42 0.33 -12.23
N GLY A 110 -57.46 1.21 -12.55
CA GLY A 110 -56.11 0.77 -12.93
C GLY A 110 -55.33 0.25 -11.72
N LEU A 111 -54.78 -0.97 -11.82
CA LEU A 111 -53.76 -1.50 -10.92
C LEU A 111 -52.38 -1.22 -11.51
N SER A 112 -51.53 -0.51 -10.76
CA SER A 112 -50.20 -0.11 -11.23
C SER A 112 -49.24 -1.30 -11.22
N ALA A 113 -48.67 -1.63 -12.39
CA ALA A 113 -47.60 -2.61 -12.53
C ALA A 113 -46.23 -2.02 -12.13
N ALA A 114 -46.11 -1.61 -10.86
CA ALA A 114 -44.91 -0.99 -10.31
C ALA A 114 -44.68 -1.42 -8.85
N ASN A 115 -44.11 -2.61 -8.65
CA ASN A 115 -43.41 -3.03 -7.42
C ASN A 115 -42.72 -4.40 -7.60
N LEU A 116 -41.63 -4.41 -8.36
CA LEU A 116 -40.58 -5.44 -8.34
C LEU A 116 -39.24 -4.74 -8.57
N THR A 117 -38.16 -5.29 -7.99
CA THR A 117 -36.79 -4.73 -8.00
C THR A 117 -36.64 -3.29 -7.48
N ALA A 118 -36.93 -3.10 -6.19
CA ALA A 118 -36.22 -2.12 -5.36
C ALA A 118 -35.49 -2.88 -4.24
N LYS A 119 -34.20 -2.59 -4.00
CA LYS A 119 -33.56 -3.02 -2.74
C LYS A 119 -34.29 -2.34 -1.57
N PRO A 120 -34.48 -3.00 -0.42
CA PRO A 120 -35.04 -2.33 0.74
C PRO A 120 -34.14 -1.15 1.13
N LYS A 121 -34.73 0.05 1.24
CA LYS A 121 -34.01 1.21 1.74
C LYS A 121 -33.92 1.06 3.26
N VAL A 122 -32.73 0.74 3.77
CA VAL A 122 -32.49 0.45 5.19
C VAL A 122 -32.93 1.63 6.05
N ASP A 123 -33.60 1.32 7.15
CA ASP A 123 -33.95 2.27 8.20
C ASP A 123 -32.68 2.54 9.03
N THR A 124 -32.10 3.73 8.93
CA THR A 124 -30.74 4.04 9.44
C THR A 124 -30.63 4.10 10.96
N ARG A 125 -31.69 3.72 11.69
CA ARG A 125 -31.76 3.81 13.16
C ARG A 125 -30.99 2.67 13.83
N ARG A 126 -29.70 2.90 14.06
CA ARG A 126 -28.73 2.06 14.79
C ARG A 126 -28.44 0.71 14.12
N MET A 127 -27.38 0.65 13.32
CA MET A 127 -26.92 -0.61 12.72
C MET A 127 -26.04 -1.42 13.68
N HIS A 128 -26.12 -2.75 13.54
CA HIS A 128 -25.24 -3.72 14.19
C HIS A 128 -24.72 -4.69 13.12
N SER A 129 -23.44 -5.04 13.19
CA SER A 129 -22.77 -5.88 12.17
C SER A 129 -21.69 -6.76 12.81
N LYS A 130 -21.56 -8.03 12.38
CA LYS A 130 -20.51 -8.92 12.93
C LYS A 130 -19.11 -8.35 12.72
N LEU A 131 -18.84 -7.80 11.53
CA LEU A 131 -17.55 -7.23 11.16
C LEU A 131 -17.71 -5.87 10.49
N VAL A 132 -17.02 -4.86 11.02
CA VAL A 132 -16.90 -3.53 10.41
C VAL A 132 -15.46 -3.26 10.00
N ILE A 133 -15.27 -2.73 8.79
CA ILE A 133 -13.97 -2.42 8.19
C ILE A 133 -13.89 -0.90 8.00
N ILE A 134 -12.89 -0.25 8.58
CA ILE A 134 -12.72 1.20 8.53
C ILE A 134 -11.58 1.54 7.57
N GLY A 135 -11.90 2.08 6.39
CA GLY A 135 -10.94 2.53 5.38
C GLY A 135 -11.00 1.75 4.06
N SER A 136 -10.87 2.47 2.95
CA SER A 136 -11.01 1.99 1.57
C SER A 136 -9.69 1.77 0.82
N GLY A 137 -8.57 1.61 1.53
CA GLY A 137 -7.31 1.21 0.89
C GLY A 137 -7.32 -0.24 0.39
N PRO A 138 -6.26 -0.70 -0.32
CA PRO A 138 -6.10 -2.10 -0.72
C PRO A 138 -6.27 -3.11 0.42
N ALA A 139 -5.85 -2.73 1.63
CA ALA A 139 -6.07 -3.52 2.85
C ALA A 139 -7.56 -3.72 3.16
N GLY A 140 -8.34 -2.64 3.18
CA GLY A 140 -9.77 -2.68 3.51
C GLY A 140 -10.59 -3.47 2.49
N HIS A 141 -10.38 -3.21 1.20
CA HIS A 141 -11.07 -3.97 0.15
C HIS A 141 -10.64 -5.45 0.11
N THR A 142 -9.36 -5.77 0.34
CA THR A 142 -8.95 -7.19 0.41
C THR A 142 -9.58 -7.87 1.63
N ALA A 143 -9.63 -7.19 2.78
CA ALA A 143 -10.32 -7.71 3.97
C ALA A 143 -11.82 -7.96 3.70
N ALA A 144 -12.49 -7.00 3.06
CA ALA A 144 -13.91 -7.10 2.71
C ALA A 144 -14.20 -8.27 1.76
N ILE A 145 -13.37 -8.46 0.71
CA ILE A 145 -13.49 -9.57 -0.24
C ILE A 145 -13.38 -10.93 0.47
N TYR A 146 -12.46 -11.08 1.43
CA TYR A 146 -12.32 -12.33 2.18
C TYR A 146 -13.48 -12.54 3.17
N ALA A 147 -13.83 -11.53 3.95
CA ALA A 147 -14.90 -11.62 4.94
C ALA A 147 -16.30 -11.84 4.33
N ALA A 148 -16.61 -11.19 3.20
CA ALA A 148 -17.88 -11.37 2.52
C ALA A 148 -17.99 -12.77 1.89
N ARG A 149 -16.86 -13.33 1.41
CA ARG A 149 -16.78 -14.72 0.92
C ARG A 149 -16.84 -15.78 2.04
N ALA A 150 -16.67 -15.36 3.30
CA ALA A 150 -16.90 -16.18 4.50
C ALA A 150 -18.30 -15.95 5.13
N ASP A 151 -19.22 -15.28 4.41
CA ASP A 151 -20.59 -14.96 4.84
C ASP A 151 -20.68 -14.16 6.16
N LEU A 152 -19.63 -13.39 6.50
CA LEU A 152 -19.60 -12.50 7.67
C LEU A 152 -20.39 -11.20 7.48
N GLN A 153 -20.93 -10.97 6.28
CA GLN A 153 -21.70 -9.79 5.87
C GLN A 153 -21.03 -8.47 6.29
N PRO A 154 -19.76 -8.22 5.87
CA PRO A 154 -18.97 -7.11 6.34
C PRO A 154 -19.50 -5.77 5.82
N VAL A 155 -19.50 -4.76 6.70
CA VAL A 155 -19.73 -3.36 6.35
C VAL A 155 -18.38 -2.63 6.24
N LEU A 156 -18.10 -2.02 5.09
CA LEU A 156 -16.90 -1.23 4.86
C LEU A 156 -17.25 0.26 4.78
N TYR A 157 -16.68 1.05 5.69
CA TYR A 157 -16.75 2.52 5.64
C TYR A 157 -15.62 3.05 4.77
N GLU A 158 -15.96 3.56 3.59
CA GLU A 158 -14.96 4.00 2.60
C GLU A 158 -14.45 5.43 2.80
N GLY A 159 -15.14 6.21 3.64
CA GLY A 159 -14.84 7.61 3.94
C GLY A 159 -15.41 8.58 2.90
N PHE A 160 -15.98 9.70 3.37
CA PHE A 160 -16.30 10.83 2.51
C PHE A 160 -15.11 11.80 2.52
N MET A 161 -14.23 11.71 1.51
CA MET A 161 -13.00 12.53 1.43
C MET A 161 -12.05 12.46 2.65
N ALA A 162 -12.20 11.45 3.51
CA ALA A 162 -11.50 11.32 4.79
C ALA A 162 -9.99 11.60 4.70
N LEU A 163 -9.47 12.40 5.64
CA LEU A 163 -8.09 12.91 5.65
C LEU A 163 -7.70 13.75 4.42
N GLY A 164 -8.68 14.23 3.64
CA GLY A 164 -8.45 14.86 2.33
C GLY A 164 -8.03 13.87 1.24
N ILE A 165 -8.52 12.63 1.28
CA ILE A 165 -8.22 11.55 0.33
C ILE A 165 -9.55 10.91 -0.12
N ALA A 166 -9.73 10.67 -1.41
CA ALA A 166 -10.94 10.04 -1.94
C ALA A 166 -11.04 8.55 -1.55
N ALA A 167 -12.27 8.01 -1.58
CA ALA A 167 -12.53 6.58 -1.40
C ALA A 167 -11.69 5.75 -2.40
N GLY A 168 -10.99 4.74 -1.88
CA GLY A 168 -9.86 4.06 -2.55
C GLY A 168 -8.49 4.37 -1.93
N GLY A 169 -8.40 5.40 -1.08
CA GLY A 169 -7.16 5.75 -0.37
C GLY A 169 -6.07 6.32 -1.30
N GLN A 170 -4.80 6.25 -0.86
CA GLN A 170 -3.69 6.97 -1.51
C GLN A 170 -3.52 6.70 -3.02
N LEU A 171 -3.84 5.48 -3.49
CA LEU A 171 -3.76 5.11 -4.91
C LEU A 171 -4.68 5.93 -5.83
N THR A 172 -5.74 6.55 -5.30
CA THR A 172 -6.57 7.50 -6.06
C THR A 172 -5.77 8.70 -6.57
N THR A 173 -4.64 9.03 -5.91
CA THR A 173 -3.74 10.13 -6.28
C THR A 173 -2.56 9.70 -7.15
N THR A 174 -2.54 8.44 -7.60
CA THR A 174 -1.46 7.83 -8.38
C THR A 174 -1.92 7.57 -9.82
N ASP A 175 -1.33 8.27 -10.79
CA ASP A 175 -1.65 8.11 -12.21
C ASP A 175 -1.42 6.67 -12.72
N GLU A 176 -0.38 5.99 -12.21
CA GLU A 176 0.16 4.78 -12.82
C GLU A 176 0.82 3.83 -11.80
N VAL A 177 0.52 2.53 -11.90
CA VAL A 177 0.97 1.46 -11.02
C VAL A 177 1.54 0.32 -11.87
N GLU A 178 2.86 0.12 -11.82
CA GLU A 178 3.59 -0.96 -12.52
C GLU A 178 4.05 -2.10 -11.57
N ASN A 179 3.80 -1.97 -10.25
CA ASN A 179 4.31 -2.88 -9.21
C ASN A 179 3.23 -3.72 -8.50
N PHE A 180 1.97 -3.68 -8.95
CA PHE A 180 0.90 -4.54 -8.43
C PHE A 180 0.75 -5.81 -9.31
N PRO A 181 1.04 -7.02 -8.78
CA PRO A 181 1.04 -8.24 -9.58
C PRO A 181 -0.37 -8.57 -10.12
N GLY A 182 -0.41 -9.14 -11.33
CA GLY A 182 -1.64 -9.34 -12.10
C GLY A 182 -1.81 -8.31 -13.22
N PHE A 183 -1.19 -7.14 -13.10
CA PHE A 183 -1.16 -6.11 -14.14
C PHE A 183 0.28 -5.80 -14.56
N THR A 184 0.54 -5.66 -15.86
CA THR A 184 1.80 -5.06 -16.34
C THR A 184 1.85 -3.56 -15.99
N LYS A 185 0.69 -2.91 -15.99
CA LYS A 185 0.48 -1.47 -15.79
C LYS A 185 -1.02 -1.20 -15.63
N ILE A 186 -1.43 -0.46 -14.61
CA ILE A 186 -2.81 -0.03 -14.36
C ILE A 186 -2.82 1.37 -13.73
N GLY A 187 -3.85 2.19 -13.95
CA GLY A 187 -3.99 3.48 -13.24
C GLY A 187 -4.47 3.27 -11.81
N GLY A 188 -3.92 3.99 -10.84
CA GLY A 188 -4.18 3.76 -9.41
C GLY A 188 -5.66 3.86 -9.03
N GLY A 189 -6.37 4.85 -9.56
CA GLY A 189 -7.82 4.97 -9.42
C GLY A 189 -8.61 3.78 -10.02
N LYS A 190 -8.20 3.23 -11.17
CA LYS A 190 -8.89 2.07 -11.78
C LYS A 190 -8.61 0.77 -11.03
N LEU A 191 -7.42 0.61 -10.45
CA LEU A 191 -7.12 -0.51 -9.56
C LEU A 191 -8.04 -0.50 -8.34
N MET A 192 -8.26 0.67 -7.73
CA MET A 192 -9.17 0.80 -6.59
C MET A 192 -10.65 0.64 -6.97
N GLU A 193 -11.08 1.16 -8.12
CA GLU A 193 -12.42 0.93 -8.66
C GLU A 193 -12.68 -0.58 -8.84
N GLN A 194 -11.72 -1.34 -9.37
CA GLN A 194 -11.84 -2.81 -9.51
C GLN A 194 -11.86 -3.54 -8.15
N MET A 195 -11.08 -3.09 -7.17
CA MET A 195 -11.14 -3.64 -5.80
C MET A 195 -12.50 -3.37 -5.13
N ARG A 196 -13.09 -2.20 -5.37
CA ARG A 196 -14.43 -1.82 -4.90
C ARG A 196 -15.53 -2.65 -5.58
N GLU A 197 -15.52 -2.71 -6.92
CA GLU A 197 -16.38 -3.59 -7.74
C GLU A 197 -16.34 -5.04 -7.22
N GLN A 198 -15.15 -5.58 -6.94
CA GLN A 198 -14.98 -6.94 -6.43
C GLN A 198 -15.50 -7.11 -4.98
N SER A 199 -15.36 -6.09 -4.13
CA SER A 199 -15.89 -6.11 -2.76
C SER A 199 -17.42 -6.19 -2.74
N GLU A 200 -18.09 -5.33 -3.53
CA GLU A 200 -19.55 -5.32 -3.69
C GLU A 200 -20.05 -6.62 -4.33
N ALA A 201 -19.35 -7.13 -5.36
CA ALA A 201 -19.70 -8.39 -6.01
C ALA A 201 -19.55 -9.63 -5.10
N CYS A 202 -18.75 -9.55 -4.05
CA CYS A 202 -18.66 -10.60 -3.02
C CYS A 202 -19.73 -10.47 -1.92
N GLY A 203 -20.52 -9.39 -1.88
CA GLY A 203 -21.56 -9.16 -0.87
C GLY A 203 -21.21 -8.18 0.25
N THR A 204 -20.13 -7.39 0.12
CA THR A 204 -19.80 -6.32 1.07
C THR A 204 -20.84 -5.20 0.99
N GLU A 205 -21.31 -4.69 2.13
CA GLU A 205 -22.02 -3.41 2.19
C GLU A 205 -21.00 -2.27 2.31
N ILE A 206 -20.95 -1.35 1.34
CA ILE A 206 -20.01 -0.23 1.32
C ILE A 206 -20.76 1.07 1.61
N ILE A 207 -20.33 1.81 2.63
CA ILE A 207 -20.96 3.05 3.08
C ILE A 207 -19.98 4.22 2.92
N SER A 208 -20.37 5.20 2.11
CA SER A 208 -19.59 6.39 1.74
C SER A 208 -19.61 7.50 2.82
N GLN A 209 -19.45 7.12 4.09
CA GLN A 209 -19.32 8.02 5.24
C GLN A 209 -18.00 7.80 5.97
N THR A 210 -17.54 8.83 6.69
CA THR A 210 -16.34 8.79 7.53
C THR A 210 -16.71 8.38 8.96
N VAL A 211 -15.99 7.42 9.55
CA VAL A 211 -16.15 7.06 10.97
C VAL A 211 -15.50 8.15 11.83
N ALA A 212 -16.31 8.87 12.61
CA ALA A 212 -15.87 10.01 13.42
C ALA A 212 -15.25 9.61 14.77
N LYS A 213 -15.67 8.46 15.31
CA LYS A 213 -15.35 8.04 16.68
C LYS A 213 -15.58 6.55 16.86
N VAL A 214 -14.74 5.91 17.69
CA VAL A 214 -14.96 4.55 18.19
C VAL A 214 -14.82 4.50 19.71
N ASP A 215 -15.49 3.56 20.38
CA ASP A 215 -15.24 3.18 21.77
C ASP A 215 -14.99 1.66 21.85
N LEU A 216 -13.77 1.30 22.24
CA LEU A 216 -13.29 -0.08 22.27
C LEU A 216 -13.34 -0.72 23.67
N LYS A 217 -13.84 0.00 24.68
CA LYS A 217 -13.79 -0.45 26.10
C LYS A 217 -14.77 -1.58 26.44
N SER A 218 -15.81 -1.78 25.65
CA SER A 218 -16.85 -2.78 25.87
C SER A 218 -17.33 -3.36 24.55
N ARG A 219 -18.06 -4.49 24.63
CA ARG A 219 -18.49 -5.29 23.50
C ARG A 219 -20.03 -5.40 23.48
N PRO A 220 -20.69 -5.34 22.30
CA PRO A 220 -20.11 -5.02 20.99
C PRO A 220 -19.52 -3.61 20.98
N PHE A 221 -18.43 -3.42 20.23
CA PHE A 221 -17.72 -2.16 20.10
C PHE A 221 -18.65 -1.10 19.52
N LYS A 222 -18.47 0.16 19.92
CA LYS A 222 -19.33 1.27 19.46
C LYS A 222 -18.60 2.18 18.49
N TYR A 223 -19.33 2.70 17.50
CA TYR A 223 -18.82 3.73 16.61
C TYR A 223 -19.91 4.73 16.20
N TRP A 224 -19.47 5.90 15.73
CA TRP A 224 -20.29 7.00 15.26
C TRP A 224 -19.71 7.53 13.95
N LEU A 225 -20.55 8.13 13.11
CA LEU A 225 -20.19 8.64 11.80
C LEU A 225 -20.17 10.18 11.79
N HIS A 226 -19.48 10.75 10.81
CA HIS A 226 -19.71 12.14 10.41
C HIS A 226 -20.92 12.21 9.45
N PRO A 227 -21.74 13.27 9.52
CA PRO A 227 -22.72 13.58 8.48
C PRO A 227 -22.06 13.61 7.10
N MET A 228 -22.73 13.07 6.07
CA MET A 228 -22.13 12.97 4.73
C MET A 228 -21.86 14.36 4.11
N GLY A 229 -20.58 14.74 4.06
CA GLY A 229 -20.13 16.07 3.60
C GLY A 229 -19.62 16.99 4.71
N ASP A 230 -19.65 16.53 5.96
CA ASP A 230 -19.03 17.17 7.13
C ASP A 230 -17.83 16.32 7.62
N ASP A 231 -16.87 16.96 8.29
CA ASP A 231 -15.66 16.34 8.87
C ASP A 231 -15.44 16.82 10.34
N GLU A 232 -16.34 17.62 10.91
CA GLU A 232 -16.28 18.19 12.27
C GLU A 232 -17.47 17.74 13.16
N GLU A 233 -18.69 17.74 12.64
CA GLU A 233 -19.88 17.28 13.37
C GLU A 233 -19.96 15.74 13.46
N ILE A 234 -20.59 15.21 14.52
CA ILE A 234 -20.73 13.76 14.77
C ILE A 234 -22.21 13.43 14.92
N GLU A 235 -22.69 12.40 14.22
CA GLU A 235 -24.08 11.92 14.31
C GLU A 235 -24.40 11.39 15.72
N GLU A 236 -25.64 11.60 16.21
CA GLU A 236 -26.05 11.12 17.55
C GLU A 236 -26.27 9.59 17.58
N GLU A 237 -26.57 8.99 16.42
CA GLU A 237 -26.74 7.56 16.22
C GLU A 237 -25.49 6.76 16.62
N GLU A 238 -25.61 5.91 17.64
CA GLU A 238 -24.61 4.89 17.94
C GLU A 238 -24.81 3.64 17.08
N HIS A 239 -23.74 3.21 16.41
CA HIS A 239 -23.64 1.96 15.67
C HIS A 239 -22.76 0.96 16.45
N THR A 240 -22.88 -0.34 16.16
CA THR A 240 -22.14 -1.37 16.90
C THR A 240 -21.53 -2.47 16.03
N ALA A 241 -20.42 -3.07 16.49
CA ALA A 241 -19.77 -4.20 15.82
C ALA A 241 -19.14 -5.20 16.80
N ASP A 242 -19.15 -6.50 16.47
CA ASP A 242 -18.50 -7.52 17.31
C ASP A 242 -16.98 -7.57 17.09
N ALA A 243 -16.55 -7.31 15.85
CA ALA A 243 -15.16 -7.20 15.44
C ALA A 243 -14.92 -5.97 14.54
N LEU A 244 -13.69 -5.45 14.57
CA LEU A 244 -13.25 -4.28 13.80
C LEU A 244 -11.94 -4.54 13.06
N ILE A 245 -11.87 -4.24 11.76
CA ILE A 245 -10.63 -4.18 10.99
C ILE A 245 -10.30 -2.72 10.66
N ILE A 246 -9.18 -2.24 11.18
CA ILE A 246 -8.67 -0.89 10.94
C ILE A 246 -7.76 -0.93 9.70
N ALA A 247 -8.22 -0.32 8.62
CA ALA A 247 -7.53 -0.23 7.33
C ALA A 247 -7.40 1.24 6.85
N THR A 248 -7.39 2.18 7.79
CA THR A 248 -7.36 3.65 7.57
C THR A 248 -6.06 4.14 6.91
N GLY A 249 -4.99 3.35 6.96
CA GLY A 249 -3.72 3.60 6.29
C GLY A 249 -2.84 4.65 6.95
N ALA A 250 -2.00 5.30 6.14
CA ALA A 250 -1.15 6.43 6.53
C ALA A 250 -1.07 7.42 5.38
N LYS A 251 -0.90 8.71 5.67
CA LYS A 251 -0.79 9.80 4.69
C LYS A 251 0.66 10.24 4.57
N ALA A 252 1.22 10.26 3.36
CA ALA A 252 2.56 10.79 3.15
C ALA A 252 2.65 12.29 3.47
N ARG A 253 3.66 12.69 4.26
CA ARG A 253 3.85 14.10 4.65
C ARG A 253 4.26 14.95 3.45
N ARG A 254 3.48 15.98 3.15
CA ARG A 254 3.72 16.98 2.12
C ARG A 254 4.23 18.29 2.74
N LEU A 255 4.89 19.14 1.95
CA LEU A 255 5.49 20.39 2.44
C LEU A 255 4.69 21.64 2.04
N ASN A 256 3.64 21.48 1.23
CA ASN A 256 2.75 22.53 0.73
C ASN A 256 3.54 23.66 0.04
N LEU A 257 4.56 23.29 -0.74
CA LEU A 257 5.41 24.27 -1.43
C LEU A 257 4.62 24.98 -2.54
N PRO A 258 4.88 26.27 -2.83
CA PRO A 258 4.41 26.93 -4.03
C PRO A 258 4.74 26.10 -5.28
N GLY A 259 3.72 25.79 -6.09
CA GLY A 259 3.80 24.91 -7.26
C GLY A 259 3.58 23.42 -7.01
N GLU A 260 3.56 22.94 -5.75
CA GLU A 260 3.49 21.51 -5.43
C GLU A 260 2.22 20.82 -5.93
N GLU A 261 1.05 21.46 -5.78
CA GLU A 261 -0.22 20.94 -6.29
C GLU A 261 -0.20 20.75 -7.81
N LYS A 262 0.37 21.73 -8.54
CA LYS A 262 0.47 21.72 -10.01
C LYS A 262 1.40 20.63 -10.54
N TYR A 263 2.47 20.30 -9.80
CA TYR A 263 3.50 19.36 -10.23
C TYR A 263 3.43 17.98 -9.53
N TRP A 264 2.44 17.75 -8.66
CA TRP A 264 2.13 16.43 -8.11
C TRP A 264 1.79 15.43 -9.23
N GLY A 265 2.36 14.23 -9.18
CA GLY A 265 2.37 13.24 -10.27
C GLY A 265 3.25 13.65 -11.47
N ASN A 266 3.22 14.93 -11.84
CA ASN A 266 3.94 15.55 -12.95
C ASN A 266 5.40 15.93 -12.58
N GLY A 267 6.03 15.12 -11.72
CA GLY A 267 7.41 15.28 -11.26
C GLY A 267 7.59 15.30 -9.74
N VAL A 268 6.55 15.60 -8.96
CA VAL A 268 6.59 15.55 -7.48
C VAL A 268 5.90 14.27 -6.98
N SER A 269 6.58 13.55 -6.09
CA SER A 269 6.17 12.26 -5.51
C SER A 269 6.54 12.18 -4.01
N ALA A 270 5.95 11.23 -3.30
CA ALA A 270 6.33 10.82 -1.94
C ALA A 270 6.63 9.31 -1.80
N CYS A 271 6.89 8.61 -2.92
CA CYS A 271 7.34 7.22 -2.93
C CYS A 271 8.38 6.98 -4.03
N ALA A 272 9.67 7.06 -3.69
CA ALA A 272 10.74 6.80 -4.66
C ALA A 272 10.76 5.35 -5.19
N VAL A 273 10.27 4.39 -4.41
CA VAL A 273 10.17 2.98 -4.82
C VAL A 273 9.11 2.77 -5.90
N CYS A 274 7.97 3.46 -5.77
CA CYS A 274 6.84 3.41 -6.69
C CYS A 274 7.18 4.09 -8.01
N ASP A 275 7.56 5.38 -7.95
CA ASP A 275 7.57 6.23 -9.15
C ASP A 275 8.98 6.37 -9.74
N GLY A 276 10.04 6.09 -8.98
CA GLY A 276 11.43 6.31 -9.38
C GLY A 276 11.93 5.46 -10.56
N SER A 277 11.15 4.49 -11.02
CA SER A 277 11.38 3.70 -12.24
C SER A 277 10.78 4.32 -13.51
N LEU A 278 9.81 5.23 -13.36
CA LEU A 278 9.03 5.81 -14.47
C LEU A 278 9.96 6.48 -15.50
N PRO A 279 9.62 6.43 -16.81
CA PRO A 279 10.50 6.94 -17.87
C PRO A 279 10.94 8.40 -17.69
N MET A 280 10.10 9.26 -17.10
CA MET A 280 10.39 10.69 -16.93
C MET A 280 11.58 11.00 -16.01
N PHE A 281 11.92 10.10 -15.08
CA PHE A 281 13.02 10.30 -14.12
C PHE A 281 14.35 9.68 -14.56
N ARG A 282 14.34 8.94 -15.68
CA ARG A 282 15.50 8.20 -16.20
C ARG A 282 16.56 9.15 -16.74
N ASP A 283 17.78 8.99 -16.25
CA ASP A 283 18.96 9.81 -16.57
C ASP A 283 18.76 11.32 -16.32
N GLN A 284 17.82 11.67 -15.43
CA GLN A 284 17.56 13.05 -14.99
C GLN A 284 18.25 13.41 -13.67
N PRO A 285 18.45 14.71 -13.37
CA PRO A 285 18.71 15.18 -12.01
C PRO A 285 17.43 15.12 -11.17
N LEU A 286 17.49 14.40 -10.03
CA LEU A 286 16.39 14.24 -9.08
C LEU A 286 16.76 14.81 -7.71
N VAL A 287 15.76 15.23 -6.94
CA VAL A 287 15.91 15.73 -5.57
C VAL A 287 15.14 14.86 -4.58
N VAL A 288 15.73 14.59 -3.42
CA VAL A 288 15.06 14.01 -2.25
C VAL A 288 15.07 15.03 -1.12
N ILE A 289 13.95 15.22 -0.43
CA ILE A 289 13.90 16.04 0.81
C ILE A 289 13.69 15.11 2.00
N GLY A 290 14.63 15.15 2.94
CA GLY A 290 14.61 14.32 4.15
C GLY A 290 16.00 14.13 4.73
N GLY A 291 16.07 13.54 5.92
CA GLY A 291 17.34 13.30 6.61
C GLY A 291 17.38 12.08 7.54
N GLY A 292 16.30 11.30 7.62
CA GLY A 292 16.28 9.99 8.30
C GLY A 292 16.71 8.86 7.36
N ASP A 293 16.72 7.62 7.86
CA ASP A 293 17.12 6.44 7.06
C ASP A 293 16.26 6.26 5.80
N SER A 294 14.95 6.51 5.83
CA SER A 294 14.08 6.49 4.65
C SER A 294 14.59 7.39 3.53
N ALA A 295 15.06 8.59 3.85
CA ALA A 295 15.62 9.53 2.87
C ALA A 295 16.98 9.05 2.31
N VAL A 296 17.74 8.26 3.06
CA VAL A 296 18.92 7.58 2.53
C VAL A 296 18.52 6.45 1.58
N GLU A 297 17.58 5.60 2.00
CA GLU A 297 17.16 4.41 1.25
C GLU A 297 16.48 4.78 -0.07
N GLU A 298 15.60 5.78 -0.05
CA GLU A 298 14.96 6.34 -1.26
C GLU A 298 15.97 7.04 -2.17
N ALA A 299 16.89 7.84 -1.63
CA ALA A 299 17.95 8.45 -2.45
C ALA A 299 18.85 7.41 -3.12
N LEU A 300 19.27 6.36 -2.39
CA LEU A 300 20.06 5.25 -2.92
C LEU A 300 19.26 4.33 -3.86
N TYR A 301 17.93 4.30 -3.76
CA TYR A 301 17.08 3.64 -4.74
C TYR A 301 17.10 4.42 -6.07
N LEU A 302 16.92 5.73 -6.02
CA LEU A 302 16.86 6.59 -7.21
C LEU A 302 18.16 6.60 -8.04
N THR A 303 19.34 6.47 -7.42
CA THR A 303 20.62 6.44 -8.15
C THR A 303 20.74 5.31 -9.18
N LYS A 304 19.92 4.25 -9.07
CA LYS A 304 19.81 3.16 -10.04
C LYS A 304 19.36 3.63 -11.43
N LYS A 305 18.56 4.70 -11.52
CA LYS A 305 17.97 5.23 -12.77
C LYS A 305 18.22 6.73 -13.00
N ALA A 306 18.48 7.50 -11.95
CA ALA A 306 18.82 8.92 -12.05
C ALA A 306 20.26 9.14 -12.58
N LYS A 307 20.49 10.30 -13.22
CA LYS A 307 21.83 10.80 -13.56
C LYS A 307 22.56 11.30 -12.30
N LYS A 308 21.84 12.01 -11.43
CA LYS A 308 22.32 12.50 -10.13
C LYS A 308 21.15 12.62 -9.16
N VAL A 309 21.40 12.38 -7.87
CA VAL A 309 20.41 12.58 -6.79
C VAL A 309 20.95 13.60 -5.80
N THR A 310 20.20 14.67 -5.56
CA THR A 310 20.55 15.70 -4.56
C THR A 310 19.64 15.54 -3.34
N VAL A 311 20.21 15.37 -2.14
CA VAL A 311 19.44 15.20 -0.90
C VAL A 311 19.48 16.50 -0.09
N LEU A 312 18.33 17.13 0.11
CA LEU A 312 18.20 18.35 0.91
C LEU A 312 17.93 17.99 2.38
N VAL A 313 18.89 18.33 3.24
CA VAL A 313 18.81 18.10 4.68
C VAL A 313 18.60 19.44 5.37
N ARG A 314 17.46 19.61 6.06
CA ARG A 314 17.07 20.88 6.71
C ARG A 314 18.07 21.37 7.77
N ARG A 315 18.81 20.44 8.38
CA ARG A 315 19.84 20.67 9.42
C ARG A 315 21.26 20.45 8.86
N ASP A 316 22.24 20.76 9.67
CA ASP A 316 23.67 20.52 9.50
C ASP A 316 24.08 19.03 9.52
N GLN A 317 23.25 18.16 10.12
CA GLN A 317 23.47 16.72 10.23
C GLN A 317 22.27 15.87 9.78
N LEU A 318 22.56 14.62 9.38
CA LEU A 318 21.54 13.58 9.15
C LEU A 318 21.01 13.04 10.49
N ARG A 319 19.72 12.65 10.51
CA ARG A 319 19.11 11.79 11.55
C ARG A 319 19.40 10.31 11.30
N ALA A 320 19.70 9.95 10.04
CA ALA A 320 19.93 8.58 9.60
C ALA A 320 21.05 7.87 10.38
N SER A 321 20.91 6.54 10.53
CA SER A 321 21.93 5.69 11.15
C SER A 321 23.33 5.89 10.53
N ARG A 322 24.39 5.79 11.34
CA ARG A 322 25.78 6.07 10.92
C ARG A 322 26.22 5.28 9.68
N THR A 323 25.71 4.05 9.53
CA THR A 323 25.96 3.19 8.36
C THR A 323 25.29 3.73 7.11
N ASN A 324 24.02 4.14 7.19
CA ASN A 324 23.28 4.72 6.06
C ASN A 324 23.81 6.13 5.71
N ALA A 325 24.10 6.98 6.70
CA ALA A 325 24.76 8.27 6.49
C ALA A 325 26.09 8.13 5.73
N ARG A 326 26.92 7.12 6.06
CA ARG A 326 28.14 6.79 5.31
C ARG A 326 27.85 6.31 3.89
N ARG A 327 26.87 5.41 3.70
CA ARG A 327 26.47 4.92 2.37
C ARG A 327 26.02 6.07 1.46
N LEU A 328 25.22 7.00 1.97
CA LEU A 328 24.73 8.15 1.22
C LEU A 328 25.87 9.09 0.82
N THR A 329 26.71 9.49 1.77
CA THR A 329 27.79 10.47 1.55
C THR A 329 28.97 9.95 0.74
N THR A 330 29.12 8.62 0.60
CA THR A 330 30.15 7.99 -0.25
C THR A 330 29.67 7.61 -1.65
N HIS A 331 28.37 7.77 -1.97
CA HIS A 331 27.82 7.33 -3.24
C HIS A 331 28.08 8.34 -4.38
N PRO A 332 28.74 7.98 -5.49
CA PRO A 332 29.25 8.93 -6.49
C PRO A 332 28.19 9.72 -7.28
N LYS A 333 26.95 9.20 -7.37
CA LYS A 333 25.81 9.94 -7.95
C LYS A 333 25.07 10.86 -6.96
N VAL A 334 25.46 10.89 -5.68
CA VAL A 334 24.73 11.64 -4.64
C VAL A 334 25.45 12.93 -4.29
N GLN A 335 24.69 14.01 -4.11
CA GLN A 335 25.14 15.22 -3.42
C GLN A 335 24.23 15.47 -2.21
N VAL A 336 24.79 15.60 -1.01
CA VAL A 336 24.03 16.00 0.18
C VAL A 336 24.16 17.52 0.36
N MET A 337 23.04 18.22 0.46
CA MET A 337 22.98 19.66 0.76
C MET A 337 22.44 19.84 2.18
N PHE A 338 23.37 20.00 3.12
CA PHE A 338 23.06 20.32 4.52
C PHE A 338 22.54 21.75 4.67
N ASN A 339 21.85 22.01 5.77
CA ASN A 339 21.21 23.29 6.08
C ASN A 339 20.35 23.83 4.92
N THR A 340 19.73 22.97 4.11
CA THR A 340 19.03 23.37 2.89
C THR A 340 17.57 22.93 2.92
N SER A 341 16.68 23.76 2.39
CA SER A 341 15.25 23.45 2.29
C SER A 341 14.68 24.05 1.00
N ALA A 342 13.74 23.37 0.36
CA ALA A 342 13.08 23.90 -0.83
C ALA A 342 12.11 25.04 -0.46
N SER A 343 11.92 25.98 -1.38
CA SER A 343 11.04 27.14 -1.21
C SER A 343 9.97 27.27 -2.31
N GLU A 344 10.21 26.77 -3.51
CA GLU A 344 9.28 26.86 -4.65
C GLU A 344 9.61 25.81 -5.71
N ILE A 345 8.59 25.19 -6.33
CA ILE A 345 8.71 24.17 -7.38
C ILE A 345 8.36 24.79 -8.73
N LYS A 346 9.25 24.65 -9.73
CA LYS A 346 9.10 25.25 -11.06
C LYS A 346 9.09 24.19 -12.15
N GLY A 347 8.35 24.46 -13.22
CA GLY A 347 8.06 23.49 -14.27
C GLY A 347 7.55 24.17 -15.54
N GLU A 348 6.86 23.42 -16.37
CA GLU A 348 6.30 23.94 -17.62
C GLU A 348 4.94 24.62 -17.40
N GLU A 349 4.75 25.80 -18.01
CA GLU A 349 3.50 26.57 -17.94
C GLU A 349 2.46 26.06 -18.96
N LYS A 350 2.05 24.80 -18.81
CA LYS A 350 1.02 24.13 -19.59
C LYS A 350 0.19 23.17 -18.71
N LYS A 351 -0.98 22.74 -19.19
CA LYS A 351 -1.74 21.64 -18.55
C LYS A 351 -0.90 20.36 -18.58
N ASN A 352 -0.76 19.70 -17.43
CA ASN A 352 0.14 18.55 -17.21
C ASN A 352 1.59 18.88 -17.65
N GLY A 353 2.05 20.08 -17.29
CA GLY A 353 3.44 20.50 -17.45
C GLY A 353 4.35 19.85 -16.41
N LEU A 354 5.52 19.37 -16.83
CA LEU A 354 6.44 18.66 -15.94
C LEU A 354 7.25 19.62 -15.06
N MET A 355 7.65 19.15 -13.88
CA MET A 355 8.67 19.80 -13.06
C MET A 355 9.99 19.93 -13.84
N THR A 356 10.67 21.07 -13.71
CA THR A 356 11.97 21.33 -14.36
C THR A 356 13.05 21.86 -13.43
N HIS A 357 12.67 22.58 -12.37
CA HIS A 357 13.59 23.21 -11.43
C HIS A 357 13.02 23.25 -10.01
N LEU A 358 13.90 23.36 -9.02
CA LEU A 358 13.56 23.54 -7.62
C LEU A 358 14.30 24.75 -7.07
N VAL A 359 13.59 25.72 -6.51
CA VAL A 359 14.21 26.80 -5.74
C VAL A 359 14.51 26.26 -4.34
N VAL A 360 15.75 26.42 -3.89
CA VAL A 360 16.20 25.97 -2.57
C VAL A 360 16.91 27.11 -1.83
N LYS A 361 16.66 27.17 -0.53
CA LYS A 361 17.22 28.15 0.40
C LYS A 361 18.20 27.49 1.36
N ASN A 362 19.35 28.11 1.56
CA ASN A 362 20.25 27.76 2.65
C ASN A 362 19.73 28.41 3.95
N ASN A 363 19.38 27.58 4.93
CA ASN A 363 18.82 27.98 6.22
C ASN A 363 19.80 28.78 7.09
N VAL A 364 21.11 28.71 6.83
CA VAL A 364 22.14 29.47 7.54
C VAL A 364 22.49 30.76 6.78
N THR A 365 22.96 30.68 5.54
CA THR A 365 23.40 31.86 4.76
C THR A 365 22.24 32.71 4.23
N LYS A 366 21.01 32.17 4.23
CA LYS A 366 19.78 32.74 3.64
C LYS A 366 19.80 32.91 2.12
N GLU A 367 20.89 32.48 1.46
CA GLU A 367 21.03 32.42 0.01
C GLU A 367 19.97 31.50 -0.62
N GLU A 368 19.42 31.93 -1.75
CA GLU A 368 18.48 31.16 -2.56
C GLU A 368 19.09 30.83 -3.92
N THR A 369 18.94 29.59 -4.35
CA THR A 369 19.52 29.07 -5.60
C THR A 369 18.47 28.24 -6.35
N VAL A 370 18.56 28.22 -7.68
CA VAL A 370 17.68 27.42 -8.54
C VAL A 370 18.44 26.18 -9.00
N LEU A 371 17.98 25.00 -8.58
CA LEU A 371 18.53 23.71 -9.01
C LEU A 371 17.77 23.21 -10.24
N GLU A 372 18.48 22.67 -11.23
CA GLU A 372 17.84 21.80 -12.24
C GLU A 372 17.37 20.51 -11.56
N ALA A 373 16.07 20.21 -11.66
CA ALA A 373 15.46 19.05 -11.02
C ALA A 373 14.21 18.63 -11.80
N LYS A 374 14.23 17.45 -12.44
CA LYS A 374 13.07 16.90 -13.16
C LYS A 374 12.17 16.03 -12.27
N GLY A 375 12.59 15.79 -11.03
CA GLY A 375 11.76 15.11 -10.04
C GLY A 375 12.13 15.47 -8.61
N LEU A 376 11.13 15.46 -7.75
CA LEU A 376 11.21 15.74 -6.32
C LEU A 376 10.51 14.63 -5.54
N PHE A 377 11.21 14.03 -4.58
CA PHE A 377 10.72 12.94 -3.75
C PHE A 377 10.72 13.33 -2.27
N TYR A 378 9.57 13.26 -1.62
CA TYR A 378 9.40 13.54 -0.19
C TYR A 378 9.64 12.32 0.68
N ALA A 379 10.76 12.33 1.42
CA ALA A 379 11.15 11.31 2.40
C ALA A 379 11.18 11.89 3.83
N VAL A 380 10.11 12.64 4.18
CA VAL A 380 9.94 13.35 5.46
C VAL A 380 9.07 12.59 6.49
N GLY A 381 8.72 11.35 6.19
CA GLY A 381 7.84 10.50 6.99
C GLY A 381 6.39 10.47 6.48
N HIS A 382 5.53 9.73 7.17
CA HIS A 382 4.09 9.66 6.92
C HIS A 382 3.37 9.78 8.27
N ASP A 383 2.13 10.25 8.25
CA ASP A 383 1.24 10.31 9.41
C ASP A 383 0.24 9.14 9.35
N PRO A 384 0.33 8.14 10.23
CA PRO A 384 -0.64 7.03 10.29
C PRO A 384 -2.02 7.54 10.74
N ALA A 385 -3.08 6.95 10.18
CA ALA A 385 -4.46 7.41 10.37
C ALA A 385 -5.08 6.84 11.66
N THR A 386 -4.49 7.22 12.81
CA THR A 386 -4.68 6.51 14.09
C THR A 386 -5.35 7.30 15.21
N GLU A 387 -5.64 8.59 15.02
CA GLU A 387 -6.17 9.47 16.09
C GLU A 387 -7.44 8.93 16.77
N LEU A 388 -8.33 8.26 16.01
CA LEU A 388 -9.55 7.61 16.53
C LEU A 388 -9.29 6.56 17.64
N PHE A 389 -8.13 5.90 17.58
CA PHE A 389 -7.77 4.75 18.43
C PHE A 389 -6.81 5.12 19.55
N LYS A 390 -6.48 6.41 19.68
CA LYS A 390 -5.44 6.94 20.56
C LYS A 390 -5.81 6.78 22.03
N GLY A 391 -4.97 6.06 22.78
CA GLY A 391 -5.27 5.66 24.15
C GLY A 391 -6.34 4.56 24.26
N GLN A 392 -6.73 3.93 23.15
CA GLN A 392 -7.59 2.74 23.10
C GLN A 392 -6.82 1.52 22.57
N LEU A 393 -5.85 1.72 21.68
CA LEU A 393 -4.93 0.71 21.15
C LEU A 393 -3.47 1.13 21.40
N ASP A 394 -2.58 0.13 21.41
CA ASP A 394 -1.13 0.31 21.54
C ASP A 394 -0.56 0.92 20.26
N MET A 395 0.31 1.93 20.42
CA MET A 395 0.93 2.67 19.33
C MET A 395 2.43 2.83 19.56
N ASP A 396 3.20 2.91 18.48
CA ASP A 396 4.63 3.18 18.54
C ASP A 396 4.97 4.68 18.58
N GLU A 397 6.26 5.01 18.73
CA GLU A 397 6.75 6.40 18.81
C GLU A 397 6.49 7.26 17.56
N ASP A 398 6.21 6.63 16.40
CA ASP A 398 5.83 7.31 15.16
C ASP A 398 4.28 7.37 14.96
N GLY A 399 3.50 6.76 15.87
CA GLY A 399 2.03 6.77 15.90
C GLY A 399 1.34 5.59 15.21
N TYR A 400 2.08 4.57 14.75
CA TYR A 400 1.51 3.41 14.06
C TYR A 400 0.90 2.43 15.06
N LEU A 401 -0.18 1.73 14.67
CA LEU A 401 -0.77 0.67 15.50
C LEU A 401 0.22 -0.49 15.64
N ILE A 402 0.42 -0.95 16.87
CA ILE A 402 1.26 -2.12 17.14
C ILE A 402 0.43 -3.39 16.91
N THR A 403 0.85 -4.18 15.92
CA THR A 403 0.35 -5.53 15.67
C THR A 403 1.34 -6.60 16.13
N LYS A 404 0.84 -7.81 16.41
CA LYS A 404 1.70 -8.97 16.66
C LYS A 404 2.45 -9.34 15.36
N PRO A 405 3.80 -9.50 15.36
CA PRO A 405 4.56 -9.63 14.12
C PRO A 405 4.16 -10.82 13.23
N GLY A 406 3.63 -10.52 12.05
CA GLY A 406 3.14 -11.52 11.08
C GLY A 406 1.63 -11.79 11.14
N GLU A 407 0.93 -11.15 12.08
CA GLU A 407 -0.51 -11.27 12.35
C GLU A 407 -1.16 -9.87 12.31
N GLY A 408 -2.48 -9.81 12.24
CA GLY A 408 -3.29 -8.58 12.28
C GLY A 408 -3.71 -8.14 13.69
N LEU A 409 -3.55 -9.01 14.69
CA LEU A 409 -3.95 -8.78 16.09
C LEU A 409 -3.35 -7.49 16.69
N THR A 410 -4.21 -6.63 17.25
CA THR A 410 -3.83 -5.46 18.06
C THR A 410 -3.81 -5.78 19.56
N SER A 411 -3.61 -4.78 20.44
CA SER A 411 -3.69 -4.97 21.90
C SER A 411 -5.11 -5.16 22.45
N VAL A 412 -6.16 -4.96 21.63
CA VAL A 412 -7.55 -5.28 22.00
C VAL A 412 -8.02 -6.49 21.17
N GLU A 413 -8.37 -7.57 21.87
CA GLU A 413 -8.96 -8.78 21.29
C GLU A 413 -10.13 -8.44 20.35
N GLY A 414 -10.20 -9.03 19.16
CA GLY A 414 -11.24 -8.77 18.14
C GLY A 414 -11.17 -7.39 17.45
N VAL A 415 -10.10 -6.62 17.71
CA VAL A 415 -9.72 -5.46 16.89
C VAL A 415 -8.42 -5.80 16.17
N PHE A 416 -8.44 -5.67 14.85
CA PHE A 416 -7.37 -6.05 13.95
C PHE A 416 -6.91 -4.82 13.16
N ALA A 417 -5.65 -4.79 12.70
CA ALA A 417 -5.13 -3.69 11.89
C ALA A 417 -4.43 -4.20 10.63
N ALA A 418 -4.62 -3.50 9.51
CA ALA A 418 -4.13 -3.90 8.20
C ALA A 418 -3.61 -2.72 7.36
N GLY A 419 -2.56 -2.98 6.57
CA GLY A 419 -1.92 -2.00 5.71
C GLY A 419 -1.11 -0.93 6.44
N ASP A 420 -0.92 0.21 5.78
CA ASP A 420 0.00 1.28 6.17
C ASP A 420 -0.28 1.88 7.58
N VAL A 421 -1.42 1.59 8.21
CA VAL A 421 -1.73 2.01 9.59
C VAL A 421 -0.86 1.30 10.65
N GLN A 422 -0.37 0.10 10.32
CA GLN A 422 0.54 -0.71 11.15
C GLN A 422 1.88 -1.01 10.44
N ASP A 423 1.93 -0.92 9.09
CA ASP A 423 3.17 -1.08 8.33
C ASP A 423 3.86 0.27 8.04
N LYS A 424 4.83 0.66 8.88
CA LYS A 424 5.75 1.77 8.56
C LYS A 424 6.94 1.37 7.68
N ARG A 425 7.14 0.06 7.44
CA ARG A 425 8.36 -0.50 6.83
C ARG A 425 8.28 -0.66 5.32
N TYR A 426 7.23 -1.27 4.79
CA TYR A 426 7.11 -1.57 3.36
C TYR A 426 6.25 -0.54 2.63
N ARG A 427 5.04 -0.23 3.14
CA ARG A 427 4.13 0.80 2.61
C ARG A 427 3.89 0.65 1.10
N GLN A 428 3.42 -0.53 0.70
CA GLN A 428 3.11 -0.87 -0.70
C GLN A 428 1.70 -1.44 -0.81
N ALA A 429 0.99 -1.10 -1.89
CA ALA A 429 -0.39 -1.57 -2.13
C ALA A 429 -0.54 -3.10 -2.03
N ILE A 430 0.47 -3.86 -2.48
CA ILE A 430 0.46 -5.33 -2.43
C ILE A 430 0.76 -5.91 -1.03
N THR A 431 1.60 -5.26 -0.21
CA THR A 431 1.80 -5.69 1.19
C THR A 431 0.56 -5.36 2.01
N SER A 432 -0.03 -4.19 1.78
CA SER A 432 -1.25 -3.75 2.45
C SER A 432 -2.45 -4.63 2.09
N ALA A 433 -2.63 -4.99 0.80
CA ALA A 433 -3.60 -6.01 0.39
C ALA A 433 -3.38 -7.36 1.09
N GLY A 434 -2.12 -7.85 1.14
CA GLY A 434 -1.76 -9.09 1.85
C GLY A 434 -2.14 -9.07 3.32
N SER A 435 -1.85 -7.97 4.04
CA SER A 435 -2.26 -7.81 5.44
C SER A 435 -3.78 -7.68 5.64
N GLY A 436 -4.52 -7.18 4.64
CA GLY A 436 -5.98 -7.17 4.65
C GLY A 436 -6.58 -8.58 4.62
N CYS A 437 -5.99 -9.48 3.84
CA CYS A 437 -6.34 -10.90 3.86
C CYS A 437 -6.07 -11.53 5.24
N ILE A 438 -4.90 -11.27 5.84
CA ILE A 438 -4.54 -11.77 7.18
C ILE A 438 -5.58 -11.31 8.23
N ALA A 439 -5.86 -10.00 8.30
CA ALA A 439 -6.82 -9.46 9.27
C ALA A 439 -8.25 -10.00 9.10
N ALA A 440 -8.69 -10.29 7.86
CA ALA A 440 -10.01 -10.89 7.61
C ALA A 440 -10.08 -12.37 8.01
N LEU A 441 -9.02 -13.15 7.79
CA LEU A 441 -8.94 -14.55 8.22
C LEU A 441 -8.82 -14.67 9.75
N GLU A 442 -8.14 -13.74 10.40
CA GLU A 442 -8.11 -13.67 11.87
C GLU A 442 -9.45 -13.25 12.45
N ALA A 443 -10.14 -12.28 11.84
CA ALA A 443 -11.48 -11.86 12.26
C ALA A 443 -12.54 -12.95 12.05
N GLU A 444 -12.49 -13.69 10.94
CA GLU A 444 -13.34 -14.85 10.65
C GLU A 444 -13.19 -15.91 11.73
N LYS A 445 -11.97 -16.40 11.94
CA LYS A 445 -11.64 -17.39 12.97
C LYS A 445 -12.10 -16.94 14.35
N TRP A 446 -11.82 -15.68 14.70
CA TRP A 446 -12.13 -15.11 16.01
C TRP A 446 -13.65 -14.96 16.26
N LEU A 447 -14.43 -14.66 15.22
CA LEU A 447 -15.91 -14.69 15.29
C LEU A 447 -16.40 -16.14 15.43
N ALA A 448 -15.88 -17.07 14.62
CA ALA A 448 -16.27 -18.47 14.63
C ALA A 448 -16.03 -19.15 15.99
N GLU A 449 -14.88 -18.90 16.63
CA GLU A 449 -14.52 -19.40 17.97
C GLU A 449 -15.47 -18.92 19.09
N ARG A 450 -16.34 -17.92 18.81
CA ARG A 450 -17.26 -17.30 19.77
C ARG A 450 -18.73 -17.59 19.43
N ASP A 451 -19.09 -17.69 18.15
CA ASP A 451 -20.37 -18.26 17.72
C ASP A 451 -20.48 -19.74 18.15
N SER A 452 -19.39 -20.50 18.15
CA SER A 452 -19.33 -21.87 18.71
C SER A 452 -19.36 -21.92 20.25
N GLY A 453 -19.48 -20.78 20.93
CA GLY A 453 -19.63 -20.69 22.38
C GLY A 453 -21.05 -20.98 22.88
N VAL A 454 -22.00 -21.24 21.99
CA VAL A 454 -23.40 -21.60 22.31
C VAL A 454 -23.59 -23.10 22.09
N ASP A 455 -24.08 -23.78 23.14
CA ASP A 455 -24.57 -25.17 23.14
C ASP A 455 -23.60 -26.26 22.65
N ASN A 456 -22.38 -26.27 23.21
CA ASN A 456 -21.43 -27.39 23.05
C ASN A 456 -21.81 -28.62 23.91
N GLU A 457 -23.10 -28.99 23.98
CA GLU A 457 -23.59 -30.20 24.69
C GLU A 457 -23.00 -31.49 24.09
N LEU A 458 -22.64 -31.47 22.81
CA LEU A 458 -22.11 -32.59 22.02
C LEU A 458 -20.76 -33.15 22.50
N GLU A 459 -19.98 -32.40 23.30
CA GLU A 459 -18.77 -32.95 23.94
C GLU A 459 -19.09 -33.91 25.09
N THR A 460 -20.30 -33.86 25.65
CA THR A 460 -20.71 -34.67 26.80
C THR A 460 -20.94 -36.13 26.42
N GLU A 461 -21.54 -36.39 25.24
CA GLU A 461 -21.84 -37.76 24.79
C GLU A 461 -20.56 -38.49 24.32
N ASN A 462 -19.63 -37.80 23.67
CA ASN A 462 -18.43 -38.40 23.07
C ASN A 462 -17.32 -38.76 24.08
N GLN A 463 -17.48 -38.42 25.37
CA GLN A 463 -16.57 -38.90 26.43
C GLN A 463 -16.94 -40.29 26.95
N ALA A 464 -18.14 -40.82 26.61
CA ALA A 464 -18.69 -42.02 27.22
C ALA A 464 -18.22 -43.37 26.62
N GLU A 465 -17.38 -43.40 25.57
CA GLU A 465 -16.93 -44.69 24.99
C GLU A 465 -15.46 -44.77 24.51
N LYS A 466 -14.52 -44.11 25.21
CA LYS A 466 -13.07 -44.34 25.01
C LYS A 466 -12.61 -45.67 25.63
N SER A 467 -12.99 -46.78 25.00
CA SER A 467 -12.42 -48.10 25.27
C SER A 467 -10.93 -48.16 24.91
N GLN A 468 -10.15 -48.87 25.72
CA GLN A 468 -8.69 -48.90 25.60
C GLN A 468 -8.21 -49.90 24.53
N THR A 469 -8.03 -49.44 23.29
CA THR A 469 -7.34 -50.26 22.27
C THR A 469 -6.46 -49.46 21.31
N ASN A 470 -5.15 -49.70 21.40
CA ASN A 470 -4.09 -49.53 20.41
C ASN A 470 -4.04 -48.24 19.55
N GLY A 471 -2.97 -47.46 19.76
CA GLY A 471 -2.67 -46.29 18.93
C GLY A 471 -2.29 -46.65 17.49
N VAL A 472 -3.06 -46.13 16.54
CA VAL A 472 -2.67 -45.95 15.14
C VAL A 472 -2.87 -44.47 14.81
N VAL A 473 -1.84 -43.80 14.32
CA VAL A 473 -1.96 -42.38 13.90
C VAL A 473 -2.76 -42.33 12.59
N PRO A 474 -3.81 -41.50 12.47
CA PRO A 474 -4.55 -41.36 11.21
C PRO A 474 -3.64 -40.83 10.09
N GLU A 475 -3.38 -41.67 9.10
CA GLU A 475 -2.56 -41.32 7.94
C GLU A 475 -3.33 -40.34 7.03
N TYR A 476 -2.74 -39.18 6.74
CA TYR A 476 -3.41 -38.09 6.04
C TYR A 476 -3.61 -38.43 4.56
N ARG A 477 -4.79 -38.98 4.21
CA ARG A 477 -5.15 -39.29 2.83
C ARG A 477 -5.29 -38.01 2.01
N SER A 478 -4.40 -37.85 1.04
CA SER A 478 -4.48 -36.80 0.01
C SER A 478 -5.83 -36.87 -0.72
N ASN A 479 -6.50 -35.71 -0.85
CA ASN A 479 -7.72 -35.57 -1.63
C ASN A 479 -7.48 -36.00 -3.10
N PRO A 480 -8.23 -36.97 -3.66
CA PRO A 480 -8.03 -37.45 -5.04
C PRO A 480 -8.50 -36.48 -6.14
N LEU A 481 -8.76 -35.20 -5.80
CA LEU A 481 -9.19 -34.13 -6.70
C LEU A 481 -8.29 -32.88 -6.61
N LEU A 482 -7.02 -33.05 -6.25
CA LEU A 482 -5.94 -32.05 -6.32
C LEU A 482 -4.69 -32.65 -6.98
#